data_AF-A0A9C8ZQJ6-F1
#
_entry.id   AF-A0A9C8ZQJ6-F1
#
_cell.length_a   1.000
_cell.length_b   1.000
_cell.length_c   1.000
_cell.angle_alpha   90.00
_cell.angle_beta   90.00
_cell.angle_gamma   90.00
#
_symmetry.space_group_name_H-M   'P 1'
#
loop_
_entity.id
_entity.type
_entity.pdbx_description
1 polymer ?
#
loop_
_entity_poly.entity_id
_entity_poly.type
_entity_poly.pdbx_seq_one_letter_code
_entity_poly.pdbx_strand_id
1 'polypeptide(L)'
;MAARRKHVPQRTCVICRQVRPKRELIRLVRTPDAGVQIDPGGKMPGRGAYLCQNPACWEKAARTRILDKALRTTLTDEERGMIASYRAQLILSDDSDE
;
A
#
# COMPACT_ATOMS: atom_id res chain seq x y z
N MET A 1 -36.23 6.33 -7.46
CA MET A 1 -35.47 5.47 -6.53
C MET A 1 -34.18 6.19 -6.16
N ALA A 2 -34.06 6.75 -4.95
CA ALA A 2 -32.82 7.42 -4.53
C ALA A 2 -31.71 6.39 -4.37
N ALA A 3 -30.57 6.59 -5.04
CA ALA A 3 -29.42 5.69 -4.92
C ALA A 3 -28.97 5.61 -3.46
N ARG A 4 -29.03 4.41 -2.88
CA ARG A 4 -28.54 4.15 -1.52
C ARG A 4 -27.05 4.49 -1.48
N ARG A 5 -26.66 5.50 -0.69
CA ARG A 5 -25.25 5.89 -0.52
C ARG A 5 -24.48 4.65 -0.08
N LYS A 6 -23.64 4.12 -0.97
CA LYS A 6 -22.84 2.92 -0.69
C LYS A 6 -21.81 3.28 0.38
N HIS A 7 -21.73 2.45 1.43
CA HIS A 7 -20.70 2.57 2.45
C HIS A 7 -19.31 2.54 1.80
N VAL A 8 -18.49 3.56 2.07
CA VAL A 8 -17.11 3.63 1.58
C VAL A 8 -16.23 2.88 2.58
N PRO A 9 -15.61 1.75 2.19
CA PRO A 9 -14.73 1.02 3.10
C PRO A 9 -13.54 1.89 3.52
N GLN A 10 -13.30 1.98 4.82
CA GLN A 10 -12.14 2.65 5.38
C GLN A 10 -11.07 1.64 5.78
N ARG A 11 -9.80 2.04 5.69
CA ARG A 11 -8.64 1.24 6.12
C ARG A 11 -7.64 2.16 6.82
N THR A 12 -6.71 1.54 7.53
CA THR A 12 -5.69 2.25 8.31
C THR A 12 -4.34 2.09 7.66
N CYS A 13 -3.64 3.20 7.45
CA CYS A 13 -2.24 3.15 7.03
C CYS A 13 -1.40 2.48 8.13
N VAL A 14 -0.63 1.47 7.77
CA VAL A 14 0.19 0.69 8.71
C VAL A 14 1.30 1.52 9.37
N ILE A 15 1.75 2.59 8.70
CA ILE A 15 2.85 3.44 9.15
C ILE A 15 2.34 4.60 10.01
N CYS A 16 1.52 5.49 9.46
CA CYS A 16 1.05 6.68 10.18
C CYS A 16 -0.22 6.45 11.02
N ARG A 17 -0.82 5.25 10.95
CA ARG A 17 -2.03 4.86 11.71
C ARG A 17 -3.28 5.72 11.45
N GLN A 18 -3.24 6.61 10.47
CA GLN A 18 -4.40 7.38 10.05
C GLN A 18 -5.37 6.50 9.24
N VAL A 19 -6.66 6.68 9.51
CA VAL A 19 -7.76 6.04 8.78
C VAL A 19 -8.06 6.86 7.52
N ARG A 20 -8.18 6.17 6.38
CA ARG A 20 -8.52 6.77 5.08
C ARG A 20 -9.47 5.88 4.29
N PRO A 21 -10.21 6.44 3.31
CA PRO A 21 -10.93 5.64 2.32
C PRO A 21 -9.99 4.62 1.64
N LYS A 22 -10.49 3.40 1.42
CA LYS A 22 -9.71 2.30 0.78
C LYS A 22 -9.03 2.75 -0.52
N ARG A 23 -9.69 3.60 -1.31
CA ARG A 23 -9.22 4.11 -2.60
C ARG A 23 -7.99 5.02 -2.51
N GLU A 24 -7.74 5.64 -1.35
CA GLU A 24 -6.59 6.54 -1.12
C GLU A 24 -5.37 5.81 -0.56
N LEU A 25 -5.47 4.48 -0.42
CA LEU A 25 -4.45 3.64 0.17
C LEU A 25 -4.00 2.61 -0.86
N ILE A 26 -2.70 2.39 -0.94
CA ILE A 26 -2.10 1.32 -1.73
C ILE A 26 -1.96 0.10 -0.84
N ARG A 27 -2.39 -1.07 -1.33
CA ARG A 27 -2.20 -2.33 -0.62
C ARG A 27 -0.87 -2.95 -1.04
N LEU A 28 -0.09 -3.37 -0.06
CA LEU A 28 1.05 -4.27 -0.19
C LEU A 28 0.59 -5.65 0.24
N VAL A 29 0.90 -6.69 -0.52
CA VAL A 29 0.43 -8.06 -0.25
C VAL A 29 1.61 -9.00 -0.24
N ARG A 30 1.65 -9.90 0.74
CA ARG A 30 2.55 -11.04 0.72
C ARG A 30 1.85 -12.22 0.07
N THR A 31 2.31 -12.61 -1.11
CA THR A 31 1.90 -13.83 -1.78
C THR A 31 2.75 -15.01 -1.28
N PRO A 32 2.24 -16.26 -1.33
CA PRO A 32 3.02 -17.43 -0.95
C PRO A 32 4.21 -17.68 -1.88
N ASP A 33 4.04 -17.38 -3.18
CA ASP A 33 4.97 -17.83 -4.22
C ASP A 33 5.96 -16.75 -4.67
N ALA A 34 5.61 -15.46 -4.49
CA ALA A 34 6.37 -14.33 -5.07
C ALA A 34 6.72 -13.24 -4.04
N GLY A 35 6.63 -13.53 -2.75
CA GLY A 35 6.99 -12.58 -1.69
C GLY A 35 6.06 -11.38 -1.60
N VAL A 36 6.61 -10.22 -1.25
CA VAL A 36 5.86 -8.96 -1.09
C VAL A 36 5.70 -8.26 -2.44
N GLN A 37 4.45 -7.97 -2.79
CA GLN A 37 4.04 -7.33 -4.04
C GLN A 37 3.19 -6.09 -3.76
N ILE A 38 3.18 -5.16 -4.72
CA ILE A 38 2.34 -3.96 -4.68
C ILE A 38 1.04 -4.26 -5.41
N ASP A 39 -0.09 -4.14 -4.72
CA ASP A 39 -1.43 -4.51 -5.21
C ASP A 39 -2.41 -3.32 -5.08
N PRO A 40 -2.31 -2.28 -5.92
CA PRO A 40 -3.25 -1.15 -5.90
C PRO A 40 -4.70 -1.60 -6.12
N GLY A 41 -4.90 -2.66 -6.90
CA GLY A 41 -6.22 -3.23 -7.21
C GLY A 41 -6.86 -3.98 -6.03
N GLY A 42 -6.08 -4.41 -5.05
CA GLY A 42 -6.57 -5.18 -3.90
C GLY A 42 -7.12 -6.57 -4.28
N LYS A 43 -6.65 -7.15 -5.39
CA LYS A 43 -7.17 -8.41 -5.94
C LYS A 43 -6.29 -9.62 -5.64
N MET A 44 -5.03 -9.40 -5.30
CA MET A 44 -4.07 -10.50 -5.11
C MET A 44 -4.36 -11.27 -3.80
N PRO A 45 -4.26 -12.62 -3.82
CA PRO A 45 -4.44 -13.42 -2.62
C PRO A 45 -3.27 -13.23 -1.65
N GLY A 46 -3.54 -13.38 -0.36
CA GLY A 46 -2.51 -13.33 0.69
C GLY A 46 -2.70 -12.22 1.72
N ARG A 47 -1.70 -12.09 2.61
CA ARG A 47 -1.76 -11.15 3.74
C ARG A 47 -1.43 -9.75 3.25
N GLY A 48 -2.37 -8.82 3.42
CA GLY A 48 -2.20 -7.43 2.96
C GLY A 48 -1.96 -6.43 4.09
N ALA A 49 -1.22 -5.38 3.80
CA ALA A 49 -1.08 -4.17 4.61
C ALA A 49 -1.38 -2.94 3.74
N TYR A 50 -2.00 -1.91 4.31
CA TYR A 50 -2.32 -0.68 3.59
C TYR A 50 -1.33 0.43 3.92
N LEU A 51 -0.94 1.18 2.91
CA LEU A 51 -0.03 2.32 3.00
C LEU A 51 -0.65 3.53 2.31
N CYS A 52 -0.58 4.70 2.95
CA CYS A 52 -1.04 5.93 2.32
C CYS A 52 -0.01 6.50 1.35
N GLN A 53 -0.46 7.40 0.48
CA GLN A 53 0.39 8.04 -0.53
C GLN A 53 1.41 9.05 0.02
N ASN A 54 1.44 9.30 1.33
CA ASN A 54 2.44 10.19 1.94
C ASN A 54 3.86 9.63 1.74
N PRO A 55 4.80 10.39 1.13
CA PRO A 55 6.18 9.95 0.90
C PRO A 55 6.90 9.46 2.17
N ALA A 56 6.69 10.14 3.30
CA ALA A 56 7.29 9.76 4.58
C ALA A 56 6.82 8.37 5.06
N CYS A 57 5.63 7.93 4.63
CA CYS A 57 5.16 6.57 4.92
C CYS A 57 5.87 5.52 4.08
N TRP A 58 6.14 5.80 2.80
CA TRP A 58 6.89 4.91 1.91
C TRP A 58 8.35 4.75 2.34
N GLU A 59 9.00 5.86 2.69
CA GLU A 59 10.37 5.82 3.19
C GLU A 59 10.47 5.01 4.50
N LYS A 60 9.58 5.27 5.46
CA LYS A 60 9.52 4.50 6.72
C LYS A 60 9.16 3.04 6.49
N ALA A 61 8.30 2.75 5.52
CA ALA A 61 7.90 1.39 5.16
C ALA A 61 9.10 0.58 4.65
N ALA A 62 9.96 1.17 3.82
CA ALA A 62 11.17 0.52 3.31
C ALA A 62 12.26 0.37 4.39
N ARG A 63 12.44 1.37 5.26
CA ARG A 63 13.55 1.42 6.23
C ARG A 63 13.30 0.71 7.55
N THR A 64 12.05 0.51 7.95
CA THR A 64 11.70 -0.06 9.26
C THR A 64 11.15 -1.48 9.15
N ARG A 65 10.99 -2.17 10.29
CA ARG A 65 10.37 -3.51 10.37
C ARG A 65 8.85 -3.48 10.56
N ILE A 66 8.19 -2.34 10.31
CA ILE A 66 6.73 -2.23 10.51
C ILE A 66 5.99 -3.08 9.47
N LEU A 67 6.41 -3.03 8.21
CA LEU A 67 5.83 -3.85 7.15
C LEU A 67 6.09 -5.34 7.37
N ASP A 68 7.28 -5.71 7.81
CA ASP A 68 7.64 -7.09 8.14
C ASP A 68 6.62 -7.71 9.11
N LYS A 69 6.33 -6.99 10.21
CA LYS A 69 5.33 -7.42 11.20
C LYS A 69 3.92 -7.48 10.61
N ALA A 70 3.54 -6.48 9.82
CA ALA A 70 2.21 -6.39 9.21
C ALA A 70 1.95 -7.46 8.16
N LEU A 71 2.99 -7.89 7.44
CA LEU A 71 2.94 -8.94 6.43
C LEU A 71 3.36 -10.31 6.98
N ARG A 72 3.86 -10.39 8.22
CA ARG A 72 4.35 -11.62 8.89
C ARG A 72 5.54 -12.25 8.17
N THR A 73 6.37 -11.44 7.54
CA THR A 73 7.53 -11.90 6.76
C THR A 73 8.72 -10.99 7.00
N THR A 74 9.91 -11.45 6.66
CA THR A 74 11.09 -10.58 6.57
C THR A 74 11.16 -10.06 5.15
N LEU A 75 11.15 -8.73 4.99
CA LEU A 75 11.30 -8.12 3.66
C LEU A 75 12.76 -8.19 3.21
N THR A 76 13.00 -8.62 1.97
CA THR A 76 14.33 -8.61 1.34
C THR A 76 14.75 -7.18 0.98
N ASP A 77 16.04 -6.96 0.73
CA ASP A 77 16.54 -5.66 0.30
C ASP A 77 15.96 -5.23 -1.05
N GLU A 78 15.71 -6.20 -1.94
CA GLU A 78 15.04 -5.99 -3.22
C GLU A 78 13.59 -5.51 -3.03
N GLU A 79 12.83 -6.16 -2.15
CA GLU A 79 11.46 -5.76 -1.82
C GLU A 79 11.41 -4.36 -1.17
N ARG A 80 12.37 -4.05 -0.30
CA ARG A 80 12.49 -2.71 0.31
C ARG A 80 12.81 -1.65 -0.75
N GLY A 81 13.73 -1.95 -1.67
CA GLY A 81 14.08 -1.07 -2.79
C GLY A 81 12.91 -0.82 -3.75
N MET A 82 12.13 -1.87 -4.04
CA MET A 82 10.90 -1.77 -4.82
C MET A 82 9.88 -0.86 -4.15
N ILE A 83 9.63 -1.05 -2.85
CA ILE A 83 8.68 -0.23 -2.07
C ILE A 83 9.12 1.24 -2.06
N ALA A 84 10.41 1.51 -1.83
CA ALA A 84 10.93 2.88 -1.86
C ALA A 84 10.76 3.54 -3.24
N SER A 85 11.01 2.79 -4.31
CA SER A 85 10.96 3.30 -5.70
C SER A 85 9.54 3.47 -6.26
N TYR A 86 8.58 2.68 -5.79
CA TYR A 86 7.21 2.71 -6.33
C TYR A 86 6.53 4.08 -6.20
N ARG A 87 6.82 4.84 -5.14
CA ARG A 87 6.25 6.20 -4.99
C ARG A 87 6.76 7.16 -6.07
N ALA A 88 7.99 7.03 -6.53
CA ALA A 88 8.53 7.88 -7.60
C ALA A 88 7.77 7.66 -8.92
N GLN A 89 7.33 6.42 -9.18
CA GLN A 89 6.53 6.08 -10.37
C GLN A 89 5.12 6.65 -10.31
N LEU A 90 4.52 6.72 -9.11
CA LEU A 90 3.18 7.31 -8.90
C LEU A 90 3.11 8.80 -9.22
N ILE A 91 4.21 9.55 -9.10
CA ILE A 91 4.23 10.99 -9.39
C ILE A 91 4.11 11.23 -10.90
N LEU A 92 4.69 10.35 -11.72
CA LEU A 92 4.71 10.48 -13.18
C LEU A 92 3.35 10.20 -13.84
N SER A 93 2.39 9.61 -13.12
CA SER A 93 1.05 9.29 -13.63
C SER A 93 0.00 10.37 -13.36
N ASP A 94 0.24 11.32 -12.45
CA ASP A 94 -0.71 12.40 -12.13
C ASP A 94 -0.56 13.62 -13.08
N ASP A 95 0.53 13.71 -13.87
CA ASP A 95 0.78 14.79 -14.85
C ASP A 95 0.09 14.57 -16.22
N SER A 96 -0.74 13.54 -16.37
CA SER A 96 -1.37 13.18 -17.67
C SER A 96 -2.88 13.49 -17.75
N ASP A 97 -3.48 14.02 -16.70
CA ASP A 97 -4.89 14.43 -16.67
C ASP A 97 -4.97 15.98 -16.77
N GLU A 98 -4.51 16.54 -17.89
CA GLU A 98 -4.81 17.92 -18.31
C GLU A 98 -5.41 17.93 -19.74
#